data_AF-A0A4S2V1Y2-F1
#
_entry.id   AF-A0A4S2V1Y2-F1
#
_cell.length_a   1.000
_cell.length_b   1.000
_cell.length_c   1.000
_cell.angle_alpha   90.00
_cell.angle_beta   90.00
_cell.angle_gamma   90.00
#
_symmetry.space_group_name_H-M   'P 1'
#
loop_
_entity.id
_entity.type
_entity.pdbx_description
1 polymer ?
#
loop_
_entity_poly.entity_id
_entity_poly.type
_entity_poly.pdbx_seq_one_letter_code
_entity_poly.pdbx_strand_id
1 'polypeptide(L)'
;MSDQNMADDAYQPTGGNEEQEDAAPLDMQDAVDERTYDDVLDEGYSPPEKPLGVTKTGTTAAEQHEGESLDERLAQEVPDTGQPDGDGVGDLPDGEGEPLDPEAGEDRAGRLVAPDEGVRPDSTKEAVAFDAGVDGGAAGAEEAAVHTVREEDLPPAPDPEG
;
A
#
# COMPACT_ATOMS: atom_id res chain seq x y z
N MET A 1 3.77 -46.57 -23.35
CA MET A 1 4.54 -46.11 -22.18
C MET A 1 3.83 -44.86 -21.73
N SER A 2 3.18 -44.92 -20.58
CA SER A 2 2.40 -43.80 -20.04
C SER A 2 3.21 -43.22 -18.89
N ASP A 3 3.66 -41.97 -19.05
CA ASP A 3 4.40 -41.26 -18.01
C ASP A 3 3.49 -41.04 -16.81
N GLN A 4 3.93 -41.58 -15.67
CA GLN A 4 3.30 -41.41 -14.38
C GLN A 4 3.64 -40.01 -13.87
N ASN A 5 2.61 -39.16 -13.75
CA ASN A 5 2.68 -37.89 -13.05
C ASN A 5 3.03 -38.15 -11.58
N MET A 6 4.31 -38.00 -11.23
CA MET A 6 4.81 -38.02 -9.86
C MET A 6 4.53 -36.68 -9.16
N ALA A 7 3.25 -36.35 -8.96
CA ALA A 7 2.86 -35.12 -8.26
C ALA A 7 1.80 -35.32 -7.15
N ASP A 8 1.32 -36.55 -6.93
CA ASP A 8 0.30 -36.85 -5.91
C ASP A 8 0.87 -37.31 -4.54
N ASP A 9 2.19 -37.44 -4.41
CA ASP A 9 2.85 -37.85 -3.15
C ASP A 9 3.25 -36.67 -2.25
N ALA A 10 2.79 -35.45 -2.55
CA ALA A 10 2.93 -34.34 -1.62
C ALA A 10 1.96 -34.57 -0.45
N TYR A 11 2.52 -35.00 0.69
CA TYR A 11 1.82 -34.98 1.98
C TYR A 11 1.35 -33.55 2.27
N GLN A 12 0.07 -33.28 2.00
CA GLN A 12 -0.62 -32.10 2.47
C GLN A 12 -1.17 -32.45 3.85
N PRO A 13 -0.60 -31.94 4.95
CA PRO A 13 -1.24 -32.09 6.24
C PRO A 13 -2.56 -31.32 6.19
N THR A 14 -3.67 -32.00 5.91
CA THR A 14 -4.95 -31.60 6.49
C THR A 14 -4.91 -32.07 7.94
N GLY A 15 -4.02 -31.42 8.73
CA GLY A 15 -4.14 -31.39 10.18
C GLY A 15 -5.56 -30.90 10.45
N GLY A 16 -6.24 -31.54 11.39
CA GLY A 16 -7.68 -31.36 11.59
C GLY A 16 -8.09 -29.90 11.68
N ASN A 17 -9.39 -29.69 11.51
CA ASN A 17 -10.10 -28.41 11.61
C ASN A 17 -9.89 -27.65 12.95
N GLU A 18 -8.99 -28.11 13.81
CA GLU A 18 -8.63 -27.56 15.11
C GLU A 18 -8.02 -26.15 14.98
N GLU A 19 -7.27 -25.85 13.90
CA GLU A 19 -6.76 -24.49 13.65
C GLU A 19 -7.83 -23.53 13.09
N GLN A 20 -9.03 -24.00 12.74
CA GLN A 20 -10.13 -23.16 12.26
C GLN A 20 -11.18 -22.85 13.33
N GLU A 21 -11.15 -23.52 14.49
CA GLU A 21 -12.06 -23.20 15.60
C GLU A 21 -11.77 -21.78 16.13
N ASP A 22 -10.51 -21.36 16.20
CA ASP A 22 -10.10 -19.99 16.56
C ASP A 22 -10.32 -18.96 15.43
N ALA A 23 -10.61 -19.41 14.21
CA ALA A 23 -10.95 -18.56 13.07
C ALA A 23 -12.46 -18.40 12.86
N ALA A 24 -13.28 -19.05 13.70
CA ALA A 24 -14.70 -18.80 13.72
C ALA A 24 -14.95 -17.37 14.23
N PRO A 25 -15.91 -16.63 13.64
CA PRO A 25 -16.35 -15.37 14.22
C PRO A 25 -16.68 -15.59 15.70
N LEU A 26 -16.11 -14.74 16.57
CA LEU A 26 -16.35 -14.82 18.01
C LEU A 26 -17.86 -14.80 18.28
N ASP A 27 -18.31 -15.61 19.24
CA ASP A 27 -19.67 -15.45 19.76
C ASP A 27 -19.75 -14.07 20.42
N MET A 28 -20.61 -13.20 19.90
CA MET A 28 -20.75 -11.84 20.43
C MET A 28 -21.28 -11.84 21.87
N GLN A 29 -21.87 -12.96 22.33
CA GLN A 29 -22.26 -13.12 23.73
C GLN A 29 -21.07 -13.36 24.68
N ASP A 30 -19.94 -13.84 24.16
CA ASP A 30 -18.75 -14.21 24.94
C ASP A 30 -17.54 -13.28 24.67
N ALA A 31 -17.66 -12.35 23.73
CA ALA A 31 -16.63 -11.39 23.39
C ALA A 31 -16.57 -10.22 24.41
N VAL A 32 -15.35 -9.87 24.82
CA VAL A 32 -15.11 -8.77 25.78
C VAL A 32 -15.42 -7.43 25.12
N ASP A 33 -16.11 -6.55 25.84
CA ASP A 33 -16.53 -5.21 25.40
C ASP A 33 -17.48 -5.19 24.18
N GLU A 34 -18.02 -6.35 23.79
CA GLU A 34 -19.08 -6.42 22.79
C GLU A 34 -20.46 -6.22 23.44
N ARG A 35 -21.39 -5.73 22.62
CA ARG A 35 -22.77 -5.44 23.06
C ARG A 35 -23.53 -6.76 23.22
N THR A 36 -24.32 -6.86 24.29
CA THR A 36 -25.18 -8.03 24.48
C THR A 36 -26.34 -8.03 23.50
N TYR A 37 -26.96 -9.20 23.31
CA TYR A 37 -28.15 -9.32 22.45
C TYR A 37 -29.30 -8.42 22.90
N ASP A 38 -29.48 -8.24 24.22
CA ASP A 38 -30.52 -7.35 24.77
C ASP A 38 -30.19 -5.87 24.46
N ASP A 39 -28.92 -5.46 24.54
CA ASP A 39 -28.49 -4.09 24.19
C ASP A 39 -28.77 -3.76 22.71
N VAL A 40 -28.62 -4.75 21.83
CA VAL A 40 -28.92 -4.60 20.40
C VAL A 40 -30.42 -4.47 20.16
N LEU A 41 -31.25 -5.17 20.95
CA LEU A 41 -32.71 -5.09 20.85
C LEU A 41 -33.29 -3.79 21.42
N ASP A 42 -32.64 -3.22 22.43
CA ASP A 42 -33.04 -1.95 23.05
C ASP A 42 -32.63 -0.73 22.21
N GLU A 43 -31.67 -0.87 21.30
CA GLU A 43 -31.24 0.20 20.39
C GLU A 43 -32.31 0.48 19.31
N GLY A 44 -32.95 1.64 19.42
CA GLY A 44 -33.89 2.11 18.42
C GLY A 44 -33.17 2.69 17.21
N TYR A 45 -33.42 2.17 16.01
CA TYR A 45 -32.99 2.85 14.79
C TYR A 45 -33.77 4.17 14.63
N SER A 46 -33.06 5.31 14.67
CA SER A 46 -33.62 6.62 14.33
C SER A 46 -33.31 6.94 12.87
N PRO A 47 -34.29 6.88 11.95
CA PRO A 47 -34.07 7.26 10.57
C PRO A 47 -33.65 8.73 10.45
N PRO A 48 -32.94 9.13 9.39
CA PRO A 48 -32.63 10.52 9.13
C PRO A 48 -33.91 11.37 9.12
N GLU A 49 -33.90 12.53 9.79
CA GLU A 49 -35.05 13.45 9.80
C GLU A 49 -35.34 14.08 8.43
N LYS A 50 -34.46 13.85 7.44
CA LYS A 50 -34.54 14.42 6.09
C LYS A 50 -34.13 13.38 5.04
N PRO A 51 -34.76 13.38 3.86
CA PRO A 51 -34.38 12.50 2.77
C PRO A 51 -32.94 12.76 2.32
N LEU A 52 -32.13 11.71 2.26
CA LEU A 52 -30.76 11.76 1.76
C LEU A 52 -30.74 11.60 0.25
N GLY A 53 -29.91 12.38 -0.44
CA GLY A 53 -29.67 12.22 -1.87
C GLY A 53 -30.81 12.66 -2.80
N VAL A 54 -31.96 13.10 -2.27
CA VAL A 54 -33.09 13.57 -3.11
C VAL A 54 -32.76 14.82 -3.93
N THR A 55 -31.76 15.59 -3.51
CA THR A 55 -31.27 16.78 -4.20
C THR A 55 -29.98 16.53 -4.99
N LYS A 56 -29.52 15.28 -5.10
CA LYS A 56 -28.35 14.94 -5.92
C LYS A 56 -28.73 14.81 -7.38
N THR A 57 -27.77 15.08 -8.26
CA THR A 57 -27.92 14.84 -9.70
C THR A 57 -27.96 13.33 -9.97
N GLY A 58 -28.71 12.91 -10.99
CA GLY A 58 -28.85 11.49 -11.37
C GLY A 58 -30.07 10.79 -10.78
N THR A 59 -31.00 11.55 -10.18
CA THR A 59 -32.27 11.01 -9.66
C THR A 59 -33.31 10.84 -10.76
N THR A 60 -33.15 11.52 -11.90
CA THR A 60 -34.01 11.39 -13.08
C THR A 60 -33.32 10.66 -14.24
N ALA A 61 -34.12 10.05 -15.12
CA ALA A 61 -33.60 9.34 -16.30
C ALA A 61 -32.84 10.26 -17.27
N ALA A 62 -33.22 11.53 -17.35
CA ALA A 62 -32.53 12.52 -18.18
C ALA A 62 -31.15 12.85 -17.60
N GLU A 63 -31.07 13.12 -16.29
CA GLU A 63 -29.81 13.39 -15.59
C GLU A 63 -28.84 12.20 -15.68
N GLN A 64 -29.33 10.96 -15.60
CA GLN A 64 -28.47 9.78 -15.77
C GLN A 64 -27.91 9.65 -17.19
N HIS A 65 -28.65 10.10 -18.20
CA HIS A 65 -28.19 10.10 -19.59
C HIS A 65 -27.18 11.22 -19.86
N GLU A 66 -27.39 12.40 -19.28
CA GLU A 66 -26.48 13.54 -19.41
C GLU A 66 -25.21 13.37 -18.57
N GLY A 67 -25.34 12.78 -17.38
CA GLY A 67 -24.27 12.64 -16.39
C GLY A 67 -23.97 13.95 -15.65
N GLU A 68 -23.19 13.84 -14.57
CA GLU A 68 -22.69 15.00 -13.84
C GLU A 68 -21.50 15.64 -14.56
N SER A 69 -21.44 16.96 -14.56
CA SER A 69 -20.27 17.71 -15.00
C SER A 69 -19.10 17.58 -13.99
N LEU A 70 -17.88 17.89 -14.46
CA LEU A 70 -16.71 17.89 -13.59
C LEU A 70 -16.84 18.89 -12.43
N ASP A 71 -17.39 20.09 -12.70
CA ASP A 71 -17.56 21.14 -11.69
C ASP A 71 -18.55 20.70 -10.59
N GLU A 72 -19.63 20.01 -10.95
CA GLU A 72 -20.58 19.45 -9.99
C GLU A 72 -19.97 18.35 -9.12
N ARG A 73 -19.10 17.52 -9.70
CA ARG A 73 -18.37 16.49 -8.94
C ARG A 73 -17.37 17.12 -7.97
N LEU A 74 -16.66 18.16 -8.40
CA LEU A 74 -15.73 18.92 -7.54
C LEU A 74 -16.46 19.63 -6.39
N ALA A 75 -17.65 20.18 -6.64
CA ALA A 75 -18.45 20.81 -5.59
C ALA A 75 -18.96 19.83 -4.52
N GLN A 76 -18.99 18.52 -4.81
CA GLN A 76 -19.36 17.48 -3.86
C GLN A 76 -18.17 16.95 -3.04
N GLU A 77 -16.94 17.26 -3.45
CA GLU A 77 -15.74 16.82 -2.77
C GLU A 77 -15.63 17.47 -1.38
N VAL A 78 -15.25 16.67 -0.39
CA VAL A 78 -14.89 17.17 0.94
C VAL A 78 -13.37 17.13 1.02
N PRO A 79 -12.70 18.24 1.37
CA PRO A 79 -11.25 18.23 1.53
C PRO A 79 -10.81 17.16 2.52
N ASP A 80 -9.77 16.43 2.16
CA ASP A 80 -9.15 15.50 3.09
C ASP A 80 -8.70 16.23 4.36
N THR A 81 -9.05 15.69 5.51
CA THR A 81 -8.48 16.14 6.78
C THR A 81 -7.06 15.60 6.83
N GLY A 82 -6.06 16.50 6.84
CA GLY A 82 -4.66 16.10 6.97
C GLY A 82 -4.46 15.15 8.16
N GLN A 83 -3.53 14.20 8.02
CA GLN A 83 -3.05 13.48 9.20
C GLN A 83 -2.57 14.50 10.24
N PRO A 84 -2.76 14.24 11.55
CA PRO A 84 -2.14 15.06 12.57
C PRO A 84 -0.65 15.16 12.29
N ASP A 85 -0.06 16.33 12.57
CA ASP A 85 1.38 16.55 12.41
C ASP A 85 2.13 15.46 13.20
N GLY A 86 2.77 14.53 12.48
CA GLY A 86 3.74 13.60 13.05
C GLY A 86 5.09 14.29 13.21
N ASP A 87 5.99 13.70 14.00
CA ASP A 87 7.40 14.12 14.10
C ASP A 87 8.23 13.72 12.85
N GLY A 88 7.57 13.13 11.85
CA GLY A 88 8.13 12.76 10.56
C GLY A 88 8.58 11.30 10.49
N VAL A 89 9.07 10.71 11.59
CA VAL A 89 9.71 9.39 11.58
C VAL A 89 9.00 8.43 12.53
N GLY A 90 8.31 7.44 11.97
CA GLY A 90 7.63 6.38 12.72
C GLY A 90 6.12 6.56 12.83
N ASP A 91 5.44 5.52 13.30
CA ASP A 91 3.99 5.47 13.52
C ASP A 91 3.56 5.94 14.92
N LEU A 92 4.53 6.24 15.80
CA LEU A 92 4.33 6.63 17.18
C LEU A 92 4.67 8.11 17.41
N PRO A 93 3.68 8.99 17.65
CA PRO A 93 3.93 10.37 18.05
C PRO A 93 4.73 10.45 19.35
N ASP A 94 5.72 11.34 19.40
CA ASP A 94 6.65 11.53 20.54
C ASP A 94 7.51 10.28 20.85
N GLY A 95 7.61 9.34 19.91
CA GLY A 95 8.43 8.15 20.00
C GLY A 95 9.89 8.42 19.59
N GLU A 96 10.79 7.50 19.94
CA GLU A 96 12.06 7.42 19.22
C GLU A 96 11.74 6.73 17.89
N GLY A 97 11.56 7.53 16.84
CA GLY A 97 11.26 7.05 15.48
C GLY A 97 12.23 5.95 15.04
N GLU A 98 11.80 5.12 14.08
CA GLU A 98 12.66 4.05 13.57
C GLU A 98 13.98 4.65 13.02
N PRO A 99 15.15 4.10 13.37
CA PRO A 99 16.42 4.57 12.84
C PRO A 99 16.41 4.48 11.31
N LEU A 100 16.49 5.63 10.63
CA LEU A 100 16.66 5.66 9.19
C LEU A 100 18.05 5.13 8.84
N ASP A 101 18.09 4.15 7.95
CA ASP A 101 19.34 3.65 7.39
C ASP A 101 19.93 4.74 6.47
N PRO A 102 21.15 5.27 6.74
CA PRO A 102 21.77 6.26 5.85
C PRO A 102 22.01 5.73 4.43
N GLU A 103 22.00 4.41 4.23
CA GLU A 103 22.09 3.77 2.91
C GLU A 103 20.77 3.78 2.13
N ALA A 104 19.65 4.21 2.74
CA ALA A 104 18.34 4.24 2.08
C ALA A 104 18.21 5.36 1.03
N GLY A 105 18.89 6.49 1.23
CA GLY A 105 18.84 7.66 0.34
C GLY A 105 17.50 8.41 0.34
N GLU A 106 17.54 9.74 0.39
CA GLU A 106 16.32 10.58 0.37
C GLU A 106 15.84 10.88 -1.05
N ASP A 107 16.78 11.00 -1.99
CA ASP A 107 16.50 11.36 -3.37
C ASP A 107 16.35 10.11 -4.24
N ARG A 108 15.19 9.99 -4.90
CA ARG A 108 14.97 8.96 -5.93
C ARG A 108 15.99 9.08 -7.07
N ALA A 109 16.38 7.95 -7.65
CA ALA A 109 17.15 7.94 -8.87
C ALA A 109 16.33 8.49 -10.06
N GLY A 110 17.04 9.09 -11.01
CA GLY A 110 16.53 9.43 -12.33
C GLY A 110 16.43 8.21 -13.25
N ARG A 111 16.53 8.44 -14.55
CA ARG A 111 16.52 7.39 -15.57
C ARG A 111 17.82 6.59 -15.51
N LEU A 112 17.73 5.27 -15.39
CA LEU A 112 18.91 4.39 -15.30
C LEU A 112 19.30 3.87 -16.69
N VAL A 113 20.54 4.13 -17.09
CA VAL A 113 21.06 3.75 -18.42
C VAL A 113 22.22 2.78 -18.26
N ALA A 114 22.08 1.59 -18.84
CA ALA A 114 23.16 0.61 -18.91
C ALA A 114 24.37 1.17 -19.70
N PRO A 115 25.62 0.77 -19.38
CA PRO A 115 26.82 1.26 -20.07
C PRO A 115 26.81 1.10 -21.60
N ASP A 116 26.04 0.12 -22.08
CA ASP A 116 25.91 -0.22 -23.49
C ASP A 116 24.61 0.33 -24.12
N GLU A 117 23.89 1.18 -23.38
CA GLU A 117 22.62 1.80 -23.72
C GLU A 117 21.46 0.79 -23.90
N GLY A 118 21.63 -0.46 -23.45
CA GLY A 118 20.62 -1.53 -23.59
C GLY A 118 20.41 -2.01 -25.03
N VAL A 119 21.34 -1.68 -25.94
CA VAL A 119 21.26 -2.03 -27.37
C VAL A 119 22.35 -3.00 -27.82
N ARG A 120 23.28 -3.38 -26.94
CA ARG A 120 24.39 -4.29 -27.27
C ARG A 120 24.35 -5.50 -26.33
N PRO A 121 25.22 -6.50 -26.55
CA PRO A 121 25.34 -7.61 -25.61
C PRO A 121 26.03 -7.16 -24.32
N ASP A 122 25.53 -7.64 -23.19
CA ASP A 122 26.14 -7.38 -21.88
C ASP A 122 27.58 -7.90 -21.81
N SER A 123 28.47 -7.06 -21.28
CA SER A 123 29.87 -7.42 -21.03
C SER A 123 30.10 -8.05 -19.65
N THR A 124 29.14 -7.88 -18.74
CA THR A 124 29.21 -8.24 -17.33
C THR A 124 27.94 -9.03 -16.95
N LYS A 125 28.00 -9.83 -15.88
CA LYS A 125 26.81 -10.53 -15.40
C LYS A 125 26.01 -9.69 -14.40
N GLU A 126 26.67 -8.70 -13.83
CA GLU A 126 26.10 -7.73 -12.92
C GLU A 126 25.19 -6.75 -13.68
N ALA A 127 24.04 -6.41 -13.09
CA ALA A 127 23.16 -5.35 -13.58
C ALA A 127 23.70 -4.00 -13.10
N VAL A 128 24.41 -3.31 -13.99
CA VAL A 128 25.02 -2.00 -13.72
C VAL A 128 24.40 -0.94 -14.62
N ALA A 129 24.17 0.26 -14.08
CA ALA A 129 23.59 1.39 -14.79
C ALA A 129 24.07 2.72 -14.19
N PHE A 130 23.97 3.79 -14.98
CA PHE A 130 24.24 5.16 -14.55
C PHE A 130 22.94 5.96 -14.50
N ASP A 131 22.77 6.79 -13.47
CA ASP A 131 21.69 7.76 -13.41
C ASP A 131 21.94 8.89 -14.42
N ALA A 132 21.04 9.02 -15.39
CA ALA A 132 21.07 10.03 -16.44
C ALA A 132 20.09 11.20 -16.19
N GLY A 133 19.56 11.31 -14.97
CA GLY A 133 18.69 12.39 -14.51
C GLY A 133 17.19 12.12 -14.70
N VAL A 134 16.36 13.01 -14.11
CA VAL A 134 14.89 12.90 -14.14
C VAL A 134 14.34 13.26 -15.52
N ASP A 135 13.65 12.32 -16.15
CA ASP A 135 13.01 12.51 -17.47
C ASP A 135 11.50 12.78 -17.32
N GLY A 136 11.16 13.95 -16.77
CA GLY A 136 9.81 14.53 -16.84
C GLY A 136 8.64 13.72 -16.26
N GLY A 137 8.89 12.65 -15.49
CA GLY A 137 7.86 11.83 -14.83
C GLY A 137 7.57 10.46 -15.46
N ALA A 138 8.34 10.02 -16.46
CA ALA A 138 8.19 8.70 -17.07
C ALA A 138 9.10 7.63 -16.42
N ALA A 139 9.35 7.72 -15.12
CA ALA A 139 10.18 6.75 -14.43
C ALA A 139 9.50 5.37 -14.40
N GLY A 140 10.24 4.32 -14.74
CA GLY A 140 9.78 2.94 -14.57
C GLY A 140 9.60 2.59 -13.09
N ALA A 141 8.89 1.49 -12.78
CA ALA A 141 8.72 1.04 -11.40
C ALA A 141 10.06 0.76 -10.70
N GLU A 142 11.02 0.21 -11.45
CA GLU A 142 12.38 -0.10 -10.96
C GLU A 142 13.16 1.19 -10.66
N GLU A 143 13.11 2.17 -11.56
CA GLU A 143 13.73 3.49 -11.35
C GLU A 143 13.07 4.25 -10.19
N ALA A 144 11.79 4.00 -9.92
CA ALA A 144 11.09 4.60 -8.79
C ALA A 144 11.37 3.92 -7.45
N ALA A 145 11.89 2.69 -7.46
CA ALA A 145 12.29 1.98 -6.27
C ALA A 145 13.74 2.33 -5.84
N VAL A 146 14.59 2.78 -6.76
CA VAL A 146 16.01 3.07 -6.49
C VAL A 146 16.18 4.50 -5.99
N HIS A 147 17.01 4.67 -4.95
CA HIS A 147 17.39 5.95 -4.38
C HIS A 147 18.91 6.15 -4.48
N THR A 148 19.34 7.40 -4.52
CA THR A 148 20.75 7.76 -4.57
C THR A 148 21.26 8.15 -3.18
N VAL A 149 22.46 7.71 -2.85
CA VAL A 149 23.16 8.07 -1.62
C VAL A 149 24.48 8.74 -1.99
N ARG A 150 24.77 9.89 -1.41
CA ARG A 150 26.04 10.58 -1.63
C ARG A 150 27.08 9.99 -0.68
N GLU A 151 28.32 9.88 -1.15
CA GLU A 151 29.41 9.32 -0.35
C GLU A 151 29.65 10.11 0.95
N GLU A 152 29.36 11.42 0.94
CA GLU A 152 29.40 12.29 2.12
C GLU A 152 28.31 12.01 3.17
N ASP A 153 27.22 11.35 2.78
CA ASP A 153 26.10 11.00 3.66
C ASP A 153 26.29 9.60 4.29
N LEU A 154 27.21 8.79 3.73
CA LEU A 154 27.53 7.46 4.25
C LEU A 154 28.46 7.54 5.48
N PRO A 155 28.34 6.59 6.43
CA PRO A 155 29.34 6.44 7.46
C PRO A 155 30.71 6.12 6.84
N PRO A 156 31.83 6.48 7.51
CA PRO A 156 33.16 6.15 7.00
C PRO A 156 33.27 4.64 6.80
N ALA A 157 33.81 4.24 5.65
CA ALA A 157 34.02 2.83 5.35
C ALA A 157 34.84 2.17 6.48
N PRO A 158 34.51 0.94 6.89
CA PRO A 158 35.28 0.25 7.91
C PRO A 158 36.73 0.09 7.44
N ASP A 159 37.69 0.29 8.37
CA ASP A 159 39.11 0.14 8.07
C ASP A 159 39.36 -1.25 7.47
N PRO A 160 40.04 -1.35 6.30
CA PRO A 160 40.23 -2.62 5.60
C PRO A 160 41.18 -3.58 6.34
N GLU A 161 41.81 -3.16 7.43
CA GLU A 161 42.63 -3.98 8.30
C GLU A 161 42.24 -3.74 9.76
N GLY A 162 41.62 -4.73 10.40
CA GLY A 162 41.54 -4.80 11.86
C GLY A 162 42.90 -5.14 12.48
#